data_AF-A0A7X7KK79-F1
#
_entry.id   AF-A0A7X7KK79-F1
#
_cell.length_a   1.000
_cell.length_b   1.000
_cell.length_c   1.000
_cell.angle_alpha   90.00
_cell.angle_beta   90.00
_cell.angle_gamma   90.00
#
_symmetry.space_group_name_H-M   'P 1'
#
loop_
_entity.id
_entity.type
_entity.pdbx_description
1 polymer ?
#
loop_
_entity_poly.entity_id
_entity_poly.type
_entity_poly.pdbx_seq_one_letter_code
_entity_poly.pdbx_strand_id
1 'polypeptide(L)'
;MTGVGARWQIEVPADGRYLLALKVSTHEPEAVRALRLDGRSLLADDRPIRIPTTGGFGATPEEWRHVIVSTAPGQPVEFVLTAGRHTLDLISVSGPLNLDALRLIPR
;
A
#
# COMPACT_ATOMS: atom_id res chain seq x y z
N MET A 1 2.09 15.07 -6.21
CA MET A 1 0.79 14.90 -5.52
C MET A 1 0.92 15.36 -4.07
N THR A 2 0.16 16.38 -3.69
CA THR A 2 -0.17 16.75 -2.31
C THR A 2 -1.59 16.22 -2.02
N GLY A 3 -1.86 15.74 -0.81
CA GLY A 3 -3.15 15.15 -0.46
C GLY A 3 -3.22 14.70 1.01
N VAL A 4 -4.41 14.33 1.46
CA VAL A 4 -4.62 13.75 2.80
C VAL A 4 -4.19 12.28 2.77
N GLY A 5 -3.42 11.85 3.76
CA GLY A 5 -2.89 10.49 3.81
C GLY A 5 -2.20 10.19 5.12
N ALA A 6 -1.51 9.06 5.17
CA ALA A 6 -0.72 8.64 6.32
C ALA A 6 0.73 8.37 5.89
N ARG A 7 1.65 8.63 6.83
CA ARG A 7 3.10 8.48 6.67
C ARG A 7 3.62 7.60 7.79
N TRP A 8 4.45 6.62 7.44
CA TRP A 8 5.17 5.77 8.38
C TRP A 8 6.67 5.95 8.21
N GLN A 9 7.37 6.04 9.34
CA GLN A 9 8.80 5.78 9.39
C GLN A 9 8.99 4.29 9.67
N ILE A 10 9.73 3.62 8.80
CA ILE A 10 9.99 2.17 8.88
C ILE A 10 11.49 1.96 9.10
N GLU A 11 11.83 1.09 10.04
CA GLU A 11 13.21 0.66 10.27
C GLU A 11 13.39 -0.71 9.59
N VAL A 12 14.31 -0.76 8.62
CA VAL A 12 14.61 -1.96 7.86
C VAL A 12 15.86 -2.60 8.46
N PRO A 13 15.80 -3.87 8.92
CA PRO A 13 16.90 -4.47 9.68
C PRO A 13 18.09 -4.88 8.82
N ALA A 14 17.87 -5.13 7.53
CA ALA A 14 18.90 -5.56 6.59
C ALA A 14 18.52 -5.17 5.15
N ASP A 15 19.55 -4.92 4.34
CA ASP A 15 19.41 -4.77 2.89
C ASP A 15 18.64 -5.97 2.32
N GLY A 16 17.71 -5.70 1.41
CA GLY A 16 16.93 -6.78 0.83
C GLY A 16 15.89 -6.31 -0.16
N ARG A 17 15.26 -7.30 -0.80
CA ARG A 17 14.11 -7.09 -1.66
C ARG A 17 12.84 -7.36 -0.87
N TYR A 18 11.83 -6.53 -1.08
CA TYR A 18 10.59 -6.57 -0.32
C TYR A 18 9.38 -6.44 -1.24
N LEU A 19 8.27 -7.03 -0.79
CA LEU A 19 6.92 -6.68 -1.21
C LEU A 19 6.24 -5.82 -0.17
N LEU A 20 5.23 -5.05 -0.60
CA LEU A 20 4.31 -4.36 0.29
C LEU A 20 2.92 -5.02 0.23
N ALA A 21 2.41 -5.42 1.38
CA ALA A 21 1.03 -5.89 1.55
C ALA A 21 0.24 -4.95 2.47
N LEU A 22 -1.00 -4.67 2.09
CA LEU A 22 -1.95 -3.87 2.85
C LEU A 22 -3.07 -4.78 3.36
N LYS A 23 -3.52 -4.62 4.60
CA LYS A 23 -4.80 -5.18 5.07
C LYS A 23 -5.83 -4.06 5.13
N VAL A 24 -6.86 -4.16 4.30
CA VAL A 24 -7.77 -3.05 3.98
C VAL A 24 -9.22 -3.50 3.88
N SER A 25 -10.15 -2.56 4.01
CA SER A 25 -11.56 -2.74 3.67
C SER A 25 -12.17 -1.48 3.05
N THR A 26 -13.03 -1.66 2.06
CA THR A 26 -13.85 -0.59 1.47
C THR A 26 -15.15 -1.14 0.90
N HIS A 27 -16.24 -0.40 1.11
CA HIS A 27 -17.53 -0.70 0.48
C HIS A 27 -17.61 -0.18 -0.96
N GLU A 28 -16.83 0.85 -1.29
CA GLU A 28 -16.85 1.50 -2.59
C GLU A 28 -16.46 0.55 -3.72
N PRO A 29 -16.94 0.77 -4.96
CA PRO A 29 -16.50 -0.01 -6.12
C PRO A 29 -14.98 -0.07 -6.24
N GLU A 30 -14.31 1.05 -5.91
CA GLU A 30 -12.85 1.17 -5.89
C GLU A 30 -12.39 2.29 -4.92
N ALA A 31 -11.25 2.07 -4.28
CA ALA A 31 -10.46 3.12 -3.62
C ALA A 31 -9.08 3.24 -4.28
N VAL A 32 -8.60 4.47 -4.49
CA VAL A 32 -7.35 4.76 -5.19
C VAL A 32 -6.34 5.38 -4.24
N ARG A 33 -5.13 4.82 -4.18
CA ARG A 33 -4.04 5.31 -3.33
C ARG A 33 -2.76 5.50 -4.13
N ALA A 34 -2.04 6.59 -3.88
CA ALA A 34 -0.68 6.75 -4.36
C ALA A 34 0.30 6.30 -3.26
N LEU A 35 1.35 5.58 -3.65
CA LEU A 35 2.38 5.08 -2.74
C LEU A 35 3.71 5.78 -3.04
N ARG A 36 4.38 6.27 -2.00
CA ARG A 36 5.74 6.79 -2.13
C ARG A 36 6.66 6.17 -1.09
N LEU A 37 7.87 5.87 -1.52
CA LEU A 37 8.98 5.41 -0.69
C LEU A 37 10.09 6.45 -0.81
N ASP A 38 10.53 7.00 0.33
CA ASP A 38 11.54 8.07 0.42
C ASP A 38 11.26 9.24 -0.52
N GLY A 39 9.99 9.63 -0.61
CA GLY A 39 9.51 10.74 -1.43
C GLY A 39 9.34 10.43 -2.92
N ARG A 40 9.73 9.24 -3.39
CA ARG A 40 9.59 8.80 -4.79
C ARG A 40 8.41 7.85 -4.95
N SER A 41 7.73 7.86 -6.09
CA SER A 41 6.67 6.87 -6.34
C SER A 41 7.21 5.46 -6.29
N LEU A 42 6.48 4.57 -5.61
CA LEU A 42 6.81 3.15 -5.54
C LEU A 42 6.49 2.43 -6.86
N LEU A 43 5.49 2.94 -7.60
CA LEU A 43 5.06 2.43 -8.89
C LEU A 43 5.61 3.27 -10.02
N ALA A 44 5.96 2.61 -11.13
CA ALA A 44 6.41 3.27 -12.35
C ALA A 44 5.36 4.27 -12.88
N ASP A 45 5.84 5.38 -13.44
CA ASP A 45 5.03 6.45 -14.03
C ASP A 45 4.06 7.12 -13.05
N ASP A 46 4.41 7.15 -11.75
CA ASP A 46 3.58 7.71 -10.68
C ASP A 46 2.16 7.10 -10.59
N ARG A 47 1.98 5.88 -11.11
CA ARG A 47 0.67 5.21 -11.14
C ARG A 47 0.18 4.90 -9.72
N PRO A 48 -1.09 5.19 -9.41
CA PRO A 48 -1.67 4.79 -8.12
C PRO A 48 -2.05 3.30 -8.11
N ILE A 49 -2.16 2.73 -6.92
CA ILE A 49 -2.84 1.45 -6.72
C ILE A 49 -4.36 1.64 -6.71
N ARG A 50 -5.06 0.65 -7.23
CA ARG A 50 -6.51 0.54 -7.27
C ARG A 50 -6.93 -0.65 -6.43
N ILE A 51 -7.73 -0.41 -5.40
CA ILE A 51 -8.22 -1.43 -4.48
C ILE A 51 -9.72 -1.59 -4.75
N PRO A 52 -10.17 -2.74 -5.27
CA PRO A 52 -11.59 -2.97 -5.51
C PRO A 52 -12.37 -3.08 -4.19
N THR A 53 -13.70 -3.03 -4.27
CA THR A 53 -14.59 -3.34 -3.15
C THR A 53 -14.16 -4.61 -2.42
N THR A 54 -14.17 -4.57 -1.09
CA THR A 54 -13.94 -5.73 -0.23
C THR A 54 -15.23 -6.28 0.36
N GLY A 55 -16.37 -5.67 0.03
CA GLY A 55 -17.70 -6.05 0.52
C GLY A 55 -18.25 -5.16 1.64
N GLY A 56 -17.43 -4.26 2.22
CA GLY A 56 -17.88 -3.38 3.30
C GLY A 56 -16.74 -2.59 3.95
N PHE A 57 -17.06 -1.83 4.99
CA PHE A 57 -16.09 -0.99 5.71
C PHE A 57 -15.39 -1.71 6.87
N GLY A 58 -15.45 -3.04 6.94
CA GLY A 58 -14.69 -3.84 7.90
C GLY A 58 -15.47 -4.19 9.16
N ALA A 59 -16.81 -4.19 9.10
CA ALA A 59 -17.68 -4.56 10.21
C ALA A 59 -17.57 -6.05 10.58
N THR A 60 -17.20 -6.88 9.61
CA THR A 60 -16.97 -8.32 9.77
C THR A 60 -15.57 -8.70 9.30
N PRO A 61 -14.97 -9.79 9.82
CA PRO A 61 -13.68 -10.29 9.31
C PRO A 61 -13.66 -10.52 7.80
N GLU A 62 -14.79 -10.93 7.22
CA GLU A 62 -14.98 -11.25 5.81
C GLU A 62 -14.91 -10.02 4.91
N GLU A 63 -15.04 -8.80 5.45
CA GLU A 63 -14.91 -7.54 4.70
C GLU A 63 -13.45 -7.07 4.59
N TRP A 64 -12.51 -7.71 5.27
CA TRP A 64 -11.09 -7.37 5.21
C TRP A 64 -10.36 -8.21 4.17
N ARG A 65 -9.47 -7.57 3.41
CA ARG A 65 -8.65 -8.23 2.38
C ARG A 65 -7.19 -7.85 2.53
N HIS A 66 -6.32 -8.79 2.22
CA HIS A 66 -4.91 -8.51 1.99
C HIS A 66 -4.71 -8.17 0.52
N VAL A 67 -4.11 -7.01 0.25
CA VAL A 67 -3.77 -6.55 -1.09
C VAL A 67 -2.25 -6.47 -1.19
N ILE A 68 -1.66 -7.26 -2.08
CA ILE A 68 -0.25 -7.11 -2.44
C ILE A 68 -0.15 -6.02 -3.51
N VAL A 69 0.66 -5.01 -3.25
CA VAL A 69 0.90 -3.92 -4.21
C VAL A 69 1.49 -4.51 -5.50
N SER A 70 0.80 -4.30 -6.61
CA SER A 70 1.06 -4.96 -7.89
C SER A 70 0.84 -3.98 -9.04
N THR A 71 1.58 -4.15 -10.14
CA THR A 71 1.37 -3.37 -11.39
C THR A 71 0.20 -3.91 -12.21
N ALA A 72 -0.09 -5.20 -12.06
CA ALA A 72 -1.19 -5.93 -12.68
C ALA A 72 -1.54 -7.16 -11.83
N PRO A 73 -2.70 -7.80 -12.03
CA PRO A 73 -3.02 -9.07 -11.37
C PRO A 73 -1.90 -10.10 -11.54
N GLY A 74 -1.39 -10.63 -10.43
CA GLY A 74 -0.29 -11.60 -10.42
C GLY A 74 1.13 -11.03 -10.64
N GLN A 75 1.28 -9.71 -10.75
CA GLN A 75 2.58 -9.03 -10.94
C GLN A 75 2.89 -8.11 -9.74
N PRO A 76 3.36 -8.68 -8.61
CA PRO A 76 3.66 -7.89 -7.43
C PRO A 76 4.86 -6.97 -7.67
N VAL A 77 4.83 -5.79 -7.06
CA VAL A 77 5.96 -4.85 -7.09
C VAL A 77 6.99 -5.28 -6.06
N GLU A 78 8.15 -5.68 -6.55
CA GLU A 78 9.33 -5.87 -5.70
C GLU A 78 10.17 -4.59 -5.71
N PHE A 79 10.64 -4.18 -4.53
CA PHE A 79 11.51 -3.03 -4.39
C PHE A 79 12.64 -3.33 -3.41
N VAL A 80 13.78 -2.68 -3.60
CA VAL A 80 14.96 -2.84 -2.74
C VAL A 80 14.92 -1.79 -1.65
N LEU A 81 15.16 -2.22 -0.41
CA LEU A 81 15.43 -1.35 0.72
C LEU A 81 16.84 -1.64 1.22
N THR A 82 17.54 -0.61 1.65
CA THR A 82 18.75 -0.74 2.46
C THR A 82 18.37 -0.91 3.92
N ALA A 83 19.28 -1.41 4.75
CA ALA A 83 19.14 -1.34 6.19
C ALA A 83 19.05 0.13 6.64
N GLY A 84 18.25 0.38 7.67
CA GLY A 84 18.05 1.70 8.24
C GLY A 84 16.65 2.26 8.03
N ARG A 85 16.53 3.57 8.22
CA ARG A 85 15.25 4.27 8.24
C ARG A 85 14.79 4.68 6.85
N HIS A 86 13.57 4.28 6.49
CA HIS A 86 12.87 4.70 5.29
C HIS A 86 11.52 5.37 5.63
N THR A 87 10.96 6.11 4.69
CA THR A 87 9.63 6.72 4.81
C THR A 87 8.68 6.15 3.77
N LEU A 88 7.53 5.62 4.22
CA LEU A 88 6.45 5.17 3.35
C LEU A 88 5.25 6.11 3.48
N ASP A 89 4.77 6.63 2.36
CA ASP A 89 3.56 7.45 2.26
C ASP A 89 2.45 6.69 1.54
N LEU A 90 1.25 6.68 2.12
CA LEU A 90 0.01 6.27 1.46
C LEU A 90 -0.91 7.48 1.35
N ILE A 91 -1.09 7.99 0.14
CA ILE A 91 -1.83 9.22 -0.14
C ILE A 91 -3.21 8.85 -0.70
N SER A 92 -4.27 9.41 -0.13
CA SER A 92 -5.62 9.26 -0.66
C SER A 92 -5.76 10.02 -1.97
N VAL A 93 -6.11 9.32 -3.04
CA VAL A 93 -6.41 9.92 -4.36
C VAL A 93 -7.91 10.00 -4.55
N SER A 94 -8.64 8.91 -4.31
CA SER A 94 -10.10 8.87 -4.31
C SER A 94 -10.64 7.68 -3.49
N GLY A 95 -11.90 7.77 -3.07
CA GLY A 95 -12.62 6.72 -2.37
C GLY A 95 -12.18 6.51 -0.90
N PRO A 96 -13.12 6.34 0.06
CA PRO A 96 -12.79 5.89 1.42
C PRO A 96 -12.18 4.48 1.44
N LEU A 97 -11.31 4.24 2.43
CA LEU A 97 -10.66 2.95 2.68
C LEU A 97 -10.29 2.92 4.16
N ASN A 98 -10.66 1.84 4.84
CA ASN A 98 -10.12 1.54 6.15
C ASN A 98 -8.84 0.71 5.97
N LEU A 99 -7.80 1.07 6.70
CA LEU A 99 -6.49 0.42 6.69
C LEU A 99 -6.23 -0.14 8.09
N ASP A 100 -6.02 -1.46 8.19
CA ASP A 100 -5.68 -2.14 9.43
C ASP A 100 -4.16 -2.29 9.58
N ALA A 101 -3.47 -2.69 8.50
CA ALA A 101 -2.04 -2.96 8.58
C ALA A 101 -1.30 -2.74 7.25
N LEU A 102 0.00 -2.44 7.39
CA LEU A 102 1.02 -2.47 6.35
C LEU A 102 2.05 -3.54 6.72
N ARG A 103 2.49 -4.33 5.74
CA ARG A 103 3.51 -5.36 5.94
C ARG A 103 4.54 -5.29 4.84
N LEU A 104 5.81 -5.17 5.22
CA LEU A 104 6.95 -5.44 4.36
C LEU A 104 7.23 -6.95 4.43
N ILE A 105 7.22 -7.62 3.28
CA ILE A 105 7.46 -9.06 3.16
C ILE A 105 8.80 -9.26 2.46
N PRO A 106 9.83 -9.79 3.14
CA PRO A 106 11.11 -10.12 2.51
C PRO A 106 10.95 -11.12 1.36
N ARG A 107 11.80 -11.00 0.33
CA ARG A 107 11.90 -11.91 -0.81
C ARG A 107 13.28 -12.56 -0.91
#